data_AF-A0A6G1KAW1-F1
#
_entry.id   AF-A0A6G1KAW1-F1
#
_cell.length_a   1.000
_cell.length_b   1.000
_cell.length_c   1.000
_cell.angle_alpha   90.00
_cell.angle_beta   90.00
_cell.angle_gamma   90.00
#
_symmetry.space_group_name_H-M   'P 1'
#
loop_
_entity.id
_entity.type
_entity.pdbx_description
1 polymer ?
#
loop_
_entity_poly.entity_id
_entity_poly.type
_entity_poly.pdbx_seq_one_letter_code
_entity_poly.pdbx_strand_id
1 'polypeptide(L)'
;MPTPRSLRRQNPITFVLAGILCIGFFIFFFSSSDGAPAVGTQGTGETASNVLSPPSLPFRKSKSNEPPPAPPVVHYYMNNLTNTRTPIENSETVLILTPLAKFYQEYWDNLLRISYPHNLVSLGFIIPKTKEGNAAYADLQTQISKTQNGPKLKRFASITILRQDTESPLNSQSEAERHKMENQKPRRAAMAKARNSLLFTTMGPTTSWVLWLDADIVEFPPTMIQDLAAYDVPIIAPNCFQRFYNEDTKKNDIRGYDFNNWIDSPTAQALGSKMGKDDILLEGYGSMATYRSLMAKMYDPSADPGAKIKLDGVGGAALLVKAEVHRDGAMFPPFPFYHLIETEGFAKMASRLNWESYGLPHYLVYHYNE
;
A
#
# COMPACT_ATOMS: atom_id res chain seq x y z
N MET A 1 -29.33 28.91 76.21
CA MET A 1 -28.90 29.66 75.01
C MET A 1 -27.56 29.09 74.56
N PRO A 2 -27.39 28.61 73.31
CA PRO A 2 -26.07 28.21 72.83
C PRO A 2 -25.29 29.44 72.36
N THR A 3 -24.08 29.58 72.87
CA THR A 3 -23.07 30.59 72.50
C THR A 3 -22.57 30.41 71.06
N PRO A 4 -22.39 31.48 70.28
CA PRO A 4 -21.88 31.37 68.91
C PRO A 4 -20.40 30.99 68.90
N ARG A 5 -20.03 29.96 68.12
CA ARG A 5 -18.63 29.61 67.85
C ARG A 5 -18.00 30.64 66.93
N SER A 6 -16.82 31.15 67.29
CA SER A 6 -16.07 32.13 66.51
C SER A 6 -15.65 31.57 65.15
N LEU A 7 -15.84 32.34 64.08
CA LEU A 7 -15.33 32.05 62.75
C LEU A 7 -13.80 31.90 62.79
N ARG A 8 -13.32 30.71 62.42
CA ARG A 8 -11.90 30.37 62.29
C ARG A 8 -11.28 31.32 61.26
N ARG A 9 -10.27 32.10 61.67
CA ARG A 9 -9.48 32.99 60.80
C ARG A 9 -9.06 32.24 59.53
N GLN A 10 -9.67 32.57 58.39
CA GLN A 10 -9.25 32.06 57.10
C GLN A 10 -8.03 32.85 56.63
N ASN A 11 -6.93 32.14 56.37
CA ASN A 11 -5.68 32.74 55.96
C ASN A 11 -5.84 33.34 54.54
N PRO A 12 -5.49 34.61 54.29
CA PRO A 12 -5.65 35.25 52.98
C PRO A 12 -4.96 34.49 51.84
N ILE A 13 -3.93 33.71 52.13
CA ILE A 13 -3.21 32.84 51.18
C ILE A 13 -4.17 31.81 50.53
N THR A 14 -5.16 31.33 51.28
CA THR A 14 -6.14 30.34 50.77
C THR A 14 -7.02 30.92 49.67
N PHE A 15 -7.36 32.22 49.76
CA PHE A 15 -8.13 32.91 48.73
C PHE A 15 -7.28 33.20 47.48
N VAL A 16 -5.99 33.49 47.66
CA VAL A 16 -5.06 33.67 46.54
C VAL A 16 -4.88 32.37 45.77
N LEU A 17 -4.68 31.25 46.47
CA LEU A 17 -4.58 29.92 45.86
C LEU A 17 -5.88 29.53 45.14
N ALA A 18 -7.04 29.76 45.75
CA ALA A 18 -8.33 29.53 45.10
C ALA A 18 -8.51 30.40 43.85
N GLY A 19 -8.07 31.67 43.89
CA GLY A 19 -8.10 32.58 42.74
C GLY A 19 -7.22 32.10 41.59
N ILE A 20 -5.98 31.67 41.88
CA ILE A 20 -5.07 31.12 40.85
C ILE A 20 -5.67 29.86 40.22
N LEU A 21 -6.28 29.00 41.03
CA LEU A 21 -6.87 27.74 40.58
C LEU A 21 -8.13 27.99 39.72
N CYS A 22 -8.95 28.97 40.08
CA CYS A 22 -10.09 29.42 39.28
C CYS A 22 -9.65 30.06 37.96
N ILE A 23 -8.58 30.88 37.95
CA ILE A 23 -8.02 31.46 36.72
C ILE A 23 -7.43 30.36 35.84
N GLY A 24 -6.74 29.38 36.41
CA GLY A 24 -6.24 28.21 35.68
C GLY A 24 -7.37 27.41 35.03
N PHE A 25 -8.48 27.19 35.73
CA PHE A 25 -9.68 26.57 35.15
C PHE A 25 -10.32 27.43 34.07
N PHE A 26 -10.39 28.75 34.25
CA PHE A 26 -10.94 29.66 33.24
C PHE A 26 -10.09 29.65 31.96
N ILE A 27 -8.76 29.71 32.09
CA ILE A 27 -7.86 29.61 30.94
C ILE A 27 -7.96 28.23 30.29
N PHE A 28 -8.05 27.14 31.06
CA PHE A 28 -8.23 25.80 30.51
C PHE A 28 -9.54 25.66 29.71
N PHE A 29 -10.66 26.17 30.23
CA PHE A 29 -11.96 26.08 29.57
C PHE A 29 -12.12 27.04 28.39
N PHE A 30 -11.46 28.20 28.41
CA PHE A 30 -11.68 29.26 27.41
C PHE A 30 -10.47 29.56 26.50
N SER A 31 -9.32 28.89 26.68
CA SER A 31 -8.19 28.97 25.71
C SER A 31 -8.34 28.01 24.52
N SER A 32 -9.36 27.15 24.53
CA SER A 32 -9.68 26.28 23.39
C SER A 32 -10.77 26.92 22.52
N SER A 33 -10.51 28.14 22.05
CA SER A 33 -11.34 28.80 21.04
C SER A 33 -10.46 29.48 19.99
N ASP A 34 -9.59 28.69 19.37
CA ASP A 34 -9.11 28.96 18.01
C ASP A 34 -9.52 27.78 17.14
N GLY A 35 -10.28 28.09 16.10
CA GLY A 35 -10.89 27.12 15.20
C GLY A 35 -9.85 26.33 14.42
N ALA A 36 -9.50 25.15 14.92
CA ALA A 36 -9.26 24.01 14.04
C ALA A 36 -10.64 23.50 13.60
N PRO A 37 -10.88 23.22 12.30
CA PRO A 37 -12.08 22.50 11.93
C PRO A 37 -12.03 21.20 12.70
N ALA A 38 -13.07 20.93 13.49
CA ALA A 38 -13.27 19.63 14.10
C ALA A 38 -13.09 18.60 12.98
N VAL A 39 -12.01 17.84 13.05
CA VAL A 39 -11.85 16.60 12.30
C VAL A 39 -13.09 15.83 12.63
N GLY A 40 -14.01 15.74 11.67
CA GLY A 40 -15.14 14.85 11.78
C GLY A 40 -14.56 13.47 11.99
N THR A 41 -14.55 13.01 13.23
CA THR A 41 -14.47 11.60 13.57
C THR A 41 -15.75 10.96 13.03
N GLN A 42 -15.86 10.86 11.71
CA GLN A 42 -16.70 9.84 11.10
C GLN A 42 -16.04 8.53 11.49
N GLY A 43 -16.70 7.82 12.41
CA GLY A 43 -16.21 6.56 12.94
C GLY A 43 -15.84 5.62 11.79
N THR A 44 -14.71 4.95 11.94
CA THR A 44 -14.16 3.91 11.06
C THR A 44 -15.03 2.63 11.03
N GLY A 45 -16.36 2.79 11.04
CA GLY A 45 -17.35 1.73 11.15
C GLY A 45 -18.72 2.08 10.54
N GLU A 46 -18.87 3.21 9.87
CA GLU A 46 -20.10 3.50 9.12
C GLU A 46 -20.11 2.74 7.79
N THR A 47 -21.14 1.92 7.58
CA THR A 47 -21.40 1.27 6.29
C THR A 47 -21.98 2.30 5.32
N ALA A 48 -21.52 2.28 4.08
CA ALA A 48 -22.09 3.10 3.01
C ALA A 48 -23.61 2.89 2.91
N SER A 49 -24.37 3.98 2.93
CA SER A 49 -25.84 3.97 2.81
C SER A 49 -26.30 3.87 1.35
N ASN A 50 -25.41 4.13 0.39
CA ASN A 50 -25.70 4.11 -1.04
C ASN A 50 -24.57 3.41 -1.83
N VAL A 51 -24.91 2.76 -2.95
CA VAL A 51 -23.94 2.13 -3.86
C VAL A 51 -22.97 3.15 -4.48
N LEU A 52 -23.38 4.42 -4.55
CA LEU A 52 -22.57 5.53 -5.05
C LEU A 52 -21.73 6.21 -3.96
N SER A 53 -21.78 5.72 -2.72
CA SER A 53 -20.88 6.19 -1.67
C SER A 53 -19.42 5.87 -2.02
N PRO A 54 -18.44 6.63 -1.49
CA PRO A 54 -17.04 6.43 -1.84
C PRO A 54 -16.57 4.98 -1.66
N PRO A 55 -15.66 4.47 -2.52
CA PRO A 55 -15.19 3.07 -2.48
C PRO A 55 -14.55 2.66 -1.14
N SER A 56 -14.20 3.64 -0.31
CA SER A 56 -13.57 3.46 1.00
C SER A 56 -14.51 2.95 2.09
N LEU A 57 -15.83 2.93 1.87
CA LEU A 57 -16.80 2.45 2.87
C LEU A 57 -17.50 1.15 2.42
N PRO A 58 -17.62 0.13 3.28
CA PRO A 58 -18.32 -1.10 2.95
C PRO A 58 -19.81 -0.84 2.74
N PHE A 59 -20.35 -1.19 1.56
CA PHE A 59 -21.77 -1.04 1.22
C PHE A 59 -22.58 -2.27 1.63
N ARG A 60 -23.71 -2.04 2.32
CA ARG A 60 -24.68 -3.10 2.66
C ARG A 60 -25.87 -3.02 1.71
N LYS A 61 -26.14 -4.10 0.95
CA LYS A 61 -27.34 -4.18 0.10
C LYS A 61 -28.61 -3.94 0.94
N SER A 62 -29.46 -3.01 0.49
CA SER A 62 -30.76 -2.72 1.09
C SER A 62 -31.74 -3.88 0.89
N LYS A 63 -32.76 -4.01 1.76
CA LYS A 63 -33.84 -4.98 1.58
C LYS A 63 -34.74 -4.53 0.41
N SER A 64 -35.26 -5.50 -0.35
CA SER A 64 -35.81 -5.33 -1.71
C SER A 64 -37.12 -4.53 -1.86
N ASN A 65 -37.49 -3.65 -0.92
CA ASN A 65 -38.77 -2.90 -0.99
C ASN A 65 -38.72 -1.46 -0.43
N GLU A 66 -37.54 -0.93 -0.08
CA GLU A 66 -37.40 0.48 0.35
C GLU A 66 -36.77 1.31 -0.76
N PRO A 67 -37.29 2.52 -1.07
CA PRO A 67 -36.62 3.44 -1.98
C PRO A 67 -35.22 3.76 -1.42
N PRO A 68 -34.16 3.68 -2.24
CA PRO A 68 -32.81 3.89 -1.74
C PRO A 68 -32.68 5.30 -1.15
N PRO A 69 -32.06 5.46 0.04
CA PRO A 69 -31.82 6.77 0.61
C PRO A 69 -30.98 7.60 -0.36
N ALA A 70 -31.25 8.91 -0.40
CA ALA A 70 -30.46 9.84 -1.19
C ALA A 70 -28.97 9.67 -0.86
N PRO A 71 -28.06 9.74 -1.85
CA PRO A 71 -26.63 9.63 -1.59
C PRO A 71 -26.21 10.68 -0.55
N PRO A 72 -25.44 10.30 0.48
CA PRO A 72 -24.95 11.27 1.45
C PRO A 72 -23.97 12.24 0.76
N VAL A 73 -24.06 13.53 1.11
CA VAL A 73 -23.04 14.52 0.74
C VAL A 73 -21.91 14.42 1.75
N VAL A 74 -20.70 14.08 1.27
CA VAL A 74 -19.51 13.96 2.12
C VAL A 74 -18.42 14.89 1.59
N HIS A 75 -17.80 15.66 2.49
CA HIS A 75 -16.74 16.59 2.17
C HIS A 75 -15.38 16.00 2.57
N TYR A 76 -14.44 15.98 1.64
CA TYR A 76 -13.07 15.56 1.88
C TYR A 76 -12.12 16.72 1.57
N TYR A 77 -11.38 17.16 2.58
CA TYR A 77 -10.34 18.19 2.42
C TYR A 77 -9.00 17.49 2.17
N MET A 78 -8.62 17.39 0.89
CA MET A 78 -7.45 16.60 0.49
C MET A 78 -6.13 17.10 1.10
N ASN A 79 -6.02 18.40 1.40
CA ASN A 79 -4.85 18.99 2.06
C ASN A 79 -4.67 18.55 3.52
N ASN A 80 -5.71 17.99 4.15
CA ASN A 80 -5.67 17.53 5.54
C ASN A 80 -5.35 16.03 5.63
N LEU A 81 -5.21 15.34 4.50
CA LEU A 81 -4.87 13.93 4.50
C LEU A 81 -3.37 13.77 4.73
N THR A 82 -3.02 13.11 5.83
CA THR A 82 -1.62 12.90 6.21
C THR A 82 -1.07 11.58 5.67
N ASN A 83 0.24 11.56 5.42
CA ASN A 83 1.03 10.40 4.99
C ASN A 83 2.41 10.44 5.69
N THR A 84 2.38 10.24 7.01
CA THR A 84 3.49 10.54 7.93
C THR A 84 4.33 9.31 8.27
N ARG A 85 5.47 9.54 8.92
CA ARG A 85 6.33 8.48 9.46
C ARG A 85 5.70 7.63 10.57
N THR A 86 4.65 8.13 11.23
CA THR A 86 3.91 7.41 12.29
C THR A 86 2.43 7.23 11.90
N PRO A 87 2.17 6.42 10.85
CA PRO A 87 0.84 6.35 10.23
C PRO A 87 -0.26 5.85 11.19
N ILE A 88 0.07 4.98 12.16
CA ILE A 88 -0.88 4.48 13.16
C ILE A 88 -1.34 5.59 14.11
N GLU A 89 -0.42 6.43 14.59
CA GLU A 89 -0.72 7.52 15.52
C GLU A 89 -1.69 8.53 14.90
N ASN A 90 -1.57 8.73 13.58
CA ASN A 90 -2.41 9.63 12.81
C ASN A 90 -3.65 8.94 12.19
N SER A 91 -3.91 7.67 12.54
CA SER A 91 -5.04 6.88 12.00
C SER A 91 -5.09 6.86 10.47
N GLU A 92 -3.93 6.83 9.83
CA GLU A 92 -3.80 6.84 8.37
C GLU A 92 -4.31 5.53 7.78
N THR A 93 -5.08 5.59 6.69
CA THR A 93 -5.63 4.37 6.09
C THR A 93 -4.71 3.82 5.01
N VAL A 94 -4.61 2.49 4.93
CA VAL A 94 -3.76 1.76 4.00
C VAL A 94 -4.63 0.92 3.08
N LEU A 95 -4.42 1.07 1.77
CA LEU A 95 -5.05 0.24 0.75
C LEU A 95 -4.01 -0.75 0.21
N ILE A 96 -4.18 -2.03 0.52
CA ILE A 96 -3.31 -3.10 -0.01
C ILE A 96 -3.91 -3.61 -1.32
N LEU A 97 -3.14 -3.54 -2.40
CA LEU A 97 -3.57 -3.89 -3.76
C LEU A 97 -2.81 -5.08 -4.32
N THR A 98 -3.54 -6.09 -4.76
CA THR A 98 -2.99 -7.39 -5.15
C THR A 98 -3.62 -7.91 -6.45
N PRO A 99 -2.87 -7.92 -7.56
CA PRO A 99 -3.18 -8.75 -8.71
C PRO A 99 -3.07 -10.23 -8.31
N LEU A 100 -4.16 -10.98 -8.39
CA LEU A 100 -4.28 -12.34 -7.84
C LEU A 100 -4.58 -13.35 -8.96
N ALA A 101 -3.52 -13.92 -9.54
CA ALA A 101 -3.65 -15.00 -10.54
C ALA A 101 -3.80 -16.39 -9.88
N LYS A 102 -3.11 -16.61 -8.76
CA LYS A 102 -3.14 -17.84 -7.95
C LYS A 102 -3.22 -17.46 -6.47
N PHE A 103 -3.97 -18.23 -5.69
CA PHE A 103 -4.09 -18.02 -4.26
C PHE A 103 -3.03 -18.83 -3.50
N TYR A 104 -2.35 -18.18 -2.56
CA TYR A 104 -1.39 -18.79 -1.64
C TYR A 104 -1.90 -18.60 -0.21
N GLN A 105 -1.96 -19.68 0.57
CA GLN A 105 -2.47 -19.60 1.94
C GLN A 105 -1.51 -18.79 2.82
N GLU A 106 -0.22 -18.95 2.61
CA GLU A 106 0.85 -18.24 3.32
C GLU A 106 0.76 -16.72 3.10
N TYR A 107 0.46 -16.26 1.87
CA TYR A 107 0.18 -14.85 1.59
C TYR A 107 -0.94 -14.32 2.49
N TRP A 108 -2.08 -15.03 2.54
CA TRP A 108 -3.23 -14.63 3.36
C TRP A 108 -2.90 -14.66 4.86
N ASP A 109 -2.18 -15.67 5.31
CA ASP A 109 -1.80 -15.80 6.72
C ASP A 109 -0.85 -14.68 7.15
N ASN A 110 0.04 -14.22 6.26
CA ASN A 110 0.89 -13.05 6.53
C ASN A 110 0.07 -11.75 6.57
N LEU A 111 -0.92 -11.57 5.68
CA LEU A 111 -1.85 -10.44 5.76
C LEU A 111 -2.59 -10.40 7.09
N LEU A 112 -3.04 -11.54 7.62
CA LEU A 112 -3.72 -11.61 8.91
C LEU A 112 -2.82 -11.31 10.11
N ARG A 113 -1.49 -11.40 9.91
CA ARG A 113 -0.48 -11.19 10.94
C ARG A 113 0.07 -9.77 10.97
N ILE A 114 -0.29 -8.90 10.03
CA ILE A 114 0.19 -7.52 10.05
C ILE A 114 -0.19 -6.85 11.37
N SER A 115 0.74 -6.06 11.89
CA SER A 115 0.56 -5.33 13.14
C SER A 115 -0.18 -4.00 12.95
N TYR A 116 -0.36 -3.57 11.70
CA TYR A 116 -1.18 -2.42 11.36
C TYR A 116 -2.65 -2.68 11.72
N PRO A 117 -3.38 -1.75 12.37
CA PRO A 117 -4.77 -1.98 12.77
C PRO A 117 -5.66 -2.33 11.57
N HIS A 118 -6.28 -3.52 11.56
CA HIS A 118 -7.05 -3.99 10.41
C HIS A 118 -8.24 -3.07 10.05
N ASN A 119 -8.79 -2.33 11.03
CA ASN A 119 -9.83 -1.33 10.80
C ASN A 119 -9.36 -0.10 10.00
N LEU A 120 -8.04 0.05 9.78
CA LEU A 120 -7.43 1.07 8.93
C LEU A 120 -6.93 0.47 7.60
N VAL A 121 -7.11 -0.83 7.37
CA VAL A 121 -6.62 -1.54 6.19
C VAL A 121 -7.78 -1.97 5.31
N SER A 122 -7.76 -1.51 4.06
CA SER A 122 -8.63 -1.99 2.99
C SER A 122 -7.86 -2.90 2.04
N LEU A 123 -8.49 -3.97 1.57
CA LEU A 123 -7.88 -4.90 0.62
C LEU A 123 -8.55 -4.78 -0.76
N GLY A 124 -7.75 -4.66 -1.81
CA GLY A 124 -8.20 -4.70 -3.20
C GLY A 124 -7.56 -5.86 -3.94
N PHE A 125 -8.38 -6.70 -4.58
CA PHE A 125 -7.93 -7.80 -5.42
C PHE A 125 -8.42 -7.63 -6.85
N ILE A 126 -7.58 -7.95 -7.85
CA ILE A 126 -8.04 -8.13 -9.23
C ILE A 126 -7.65 -9.53 -9.73
N ILE A 127 -8.64 -10.27 -10.23
CA ILE A 127 -8.50 -11.69 -10.56
C ILE A 127 -8.83 -11.94 -12.04
N PRO A 128 -7.96 -12.60 -12.81
CA PRO A 128 -8.21 -12.91 -14.21
C PRO A 128 -9.40 -13.88 -14.37
N LYS A 129 -10.07 -13.83 -15.51
CA LYS A 129 -11.18 -14.75 -15.86
C LYS A 129 -10.66 -16.03 -16.52
N THR A 130 -9.72 -16.71 -15.86
CA THR A 130 -9.18 -18.02 -16.28
C THR A 130 -9.66 -19.14 -15.34
N LYS A 131 -9.36 -20.39 -15.68
CA LYS A 131 -9.65 -21.54 -14.81
C LYS A 131 -8.93 -21.39 -13.46
N GLU A 132 -7.66 -21.02 -13.50
CA GLU A 132 -6.80 -20.81 -12.33
C GLU A 132 -7.30 -19.61 -11.52
N GLY A 133 -7.67 -18.50 -12.18
CA GLY A 133 -8.25 -17.34 -11.50
C GLY A 133 -9.60 -17.63 -10.83
N ASN A 134 -10.42 -18.51 -11.42
CA ASN A 134 -11.67 -18.96 -10.78
C ASN A 134 -11.41 -19.79 -9.52
N ALA A 135 -10.39 -20.66 -9.53
CA ALA A 135 -9.98 -21.39 -8.33
C ALA A 135 -9.46 -20.41 -7.25
N ALA A 136 -8.57 -19.49 -7.62
CA ALA A 136 -8.05 -18.48 -6.71
C ALA A 136 -9.15 -17.61 -6.09
N TYR A 137 -10.18 -17.25 -6.88
CA TYR A 137 -11.36 -16.54 -6.38
C TYR A 137 -12.13 -17.35 -5.33
N ALA A 138 -12.35 -18.64 -5.55
CA ALA A 138 -13.07 -19.50 -4.61
C ALA A 138 -12.31 -19.64 -3.27
N ASP A 139 -10.99 -19.82 -3.34
CA ASP A 139 -10.13 -19.94 -2.16
C ASP A 139 -10.09 -18.62 -1.37
N LEU A 140 -9.93 -17.49 -2.07
CA LEU A 140 -9.98 -16.16 -1.47
C LEU A 140 -11.33 -15.89 -0.78
N GLN A 141 -12.45 -16.20 -1.44
CA GLN A 141 -13.79 -16.03 -0.87
C GLN A 141 -13.98 -16.83 0.42
N THR A 142 -13.43 -18.05 0.46
CA THR A 142 -13.45 -18.90 1.65
C THR A 142 -12.74 -18.22 2.82
N GLN A 143 -11.55 -17.66 2.58
CA GLN A 143 -10.76 -16.99 3.62
C GLN A 143 -11.33 -15.64 4.06
N ILE A 144 -11.86 -14.86 3.11
CA ILE A 144 -12.59 -13.62 3.41
C ILE A 144 -13.80 -13.91 4.28
N SER A 145 -14.59 -14.94 3.94
CA SER A 145 -15.78 -15.32 4.71
C SER A 145 -15.44 -15.71 6.15
N LYS A 146 -14.33 -16.44 6.36
CA LYS A 146 -13.85 -16.77 7.71
C LYS A 146 -13.45 -15.51 8.49
N THR A 147 -12.69 -14.62 7.86
CA THR A 147 -12.12 -13.43 8.51
C THR A 147 -13.19 -12.38 8.81
N GLN A 148 -14.03 -12.05 7.82
CA GLN A 148 -15.04 -11.00 7.92
C GLN A 148 -16.26 -11.40 8.77
N ASN A 149 -16.53 -12.70 8.94
CA ASN A 149 -17.53 -13.17 9.92
C ASN A 149 -16.95 -13.37 11.32
N GLY A 150 -15.62 -13.34 11.48
CA GLY A 150 -14.92 -13.46 12.75
C GLY A 150 -15.04 -12.24 13.67
N PRO A 151 -14.22 -12.14 14.74
CA PRO A 151 -14.23 -11.02 15.68
C PRO A 151 -14.02 -9.67 14.99
N LYS A 152 -14.80 -8.64 15.35
CA LYS A 152 -14.74 -7.30 14.72
C LYS A 152 -13.33 -6.71 14.65
N LEU A 153 -12.54 -6.87 15.72
CA LEU A 153 -11.17 -6.35 15.81
C LEU A 153 -10.19 -6.99 14.81
N LYS A 154 -10.53 -8.16 14.25
CA LYS A 154 -9.70 -8.87 13.28
C LYS A 154 -10.14 -8.62 11.83
N ARG A 155 -11.21 -7.87 11.61
CA ARG A 155 -11.77 -7.60 10.28
C ARG A 155 -11.02 -6.45 9.61
N PHE A 156 -10.76 -6.60 8.32
CA PHE A 156 -10.31 -5.51 7.47
C PHE A 156 -11.44 -4.49 7.27
N ALA A 157 -11.10 -3.22 7.12
CA ALA A 157 -12.04 -2.10 6.97
C ALA A 157 -12.99 -2.31 5.77
N SER A 158 -12.44 -2.74 4.64
CA SER A 158 -13.20 -3.15 3.45
C SER A 158 -12.38 -4.12 2.61
N ILE A 159 -13.08 -4.92 1.79
CA ILE A 159 -12.45 -5.81 0.81
C ILE A 159 -13.20 -5.69 -0.51
N THR A 160 -12.50 -5.32 -1.57
CA THR A 160 -13.03 -5.21 -2.93
C THR A 160 -12.36 -6.23 -3.84
N ILE A 161 -13.14 -6.98 -4.60
CA ILE A 161 -12.64 -7.95 -5.58
C ILE A 161 -13.16 -7.57 -6.96
N LEU A 162 -12.24 -7.34 -7.88
CA LEU A 162 -12.52 -7.09 -9.29
C LEU A 162 -12.22 -8.35 -10.10
N ARG A 163 -13.05 -8.61 -11.12
CA ARG A 163 -12.75 -9.62 -12.14
C ARG A 163 -12.25 -8.90 -13.37
N GLN A 164 -11.08 -9.28 -13.87
CA GLN A 164 -10.48 -8.63 -15.02
C GLN A 164 -11.33 -8.88 -16.28
N ASP A 165 -11.66 -7.81 -16.99
CA ASP A 165 -12.51 -7.88 -18.20
C ASP A 165 -11.70 -8.00 -19.51
N THR A 166 -10.38 -7.84 -19.46
CA THR A 166 -9.51 -7.94 -20.64
C THR A 166 -9.01 -9.36 -20.85
N GLU A 167 -8.97 -9.82 -22.10
CA GLU A 167 -8.39 -11.12 -22.48
C GLU A 167 -6.91 -11.23 -22.05
N SER A 168 -6.52 -12.41 -21.57
CA SER A 168 -5.10 -12.71 -21.26
C SER A 168 -4.33 -12.72 -22.58
N PRO A 169 -3.27 -11.91 -22.74
CA PRO A 169 -2.53 -11.85 -24.00
C PRO A 169 -1.70 -13.12 -24.27
N LEU A 170 -1.54 -14.01 -23.27
CA LEU A 170 -0.77 -15.24 -23.39
C LEU A 170 -1.68 -16.47 -23.28
N ASN A 171 -1.48 -17.41 -24.20
CA ASN A 171 -2.14 -18.72 -24.23
C ASN A 171 -1.58 -19.70 -23.17
N SER A 172 -0.37 -19.44 -22.62
CA SER A 172 0.29 -20.25 -21.59
C SER A 172 0.79 -19.38 -20.44
N GLN A 173 0.68 -19.89 -19.20
CA GLN A 173 1.18 -19.26 -17.98
C GLN A 173 2.53 -19.85 -17.50
N SER A 174 3.16 -20.74 -18.27
CA SER A 174 4.44 -21.33 -17.88
C SER A 174 5.55 -20.28 -17.81
N GLU A 175 6.47 -20.40 -16.84
CA GLU A 175 7.62 -19.50 -16.66
C GLU A 175 8.40 -19.32 -17.96
N ALA A 176 8.79 -20.41 -18.63
CA ALA A 176 9.55 -20.36 -19.88
C ALA A 176 8.86 -19.53 -20.99
N GLU A 177 7.53 -19.58 -21.11
CA GLU A 177 6.78 -18.77 -22.08
C GLU A 177 6.62 -17.30 -21.61
N ARG A 178 6.44 -17.08 -20.31
CA ARG A 178 6.38 -15.73 -19.69
C ARG A 178 7.68 -14.96 -19.87
N HIS A 179 8.83 -15.66 -19.92
CA HIS A 179 10.15 -15.07 -20.07
C HIS A 179 10.63 -14.89 -21.51
N LYS A 180 9.82 -15.22 -22.54
CA LYS A 180 10.17 -14.87 -23.92
C LYS A 180 10.09 -13.35 -24.14
N MET A 181 11.11 -12.77 -24.75
CA MET A 181 11.22 -11.32 -24.98
C MET A 181 9.98 -10.76 -25.70
N GLU A 182 9.52 -11.45 -26.74
CA GLU A 182 8.34 -11.07 -27.55
C GLU A 182 7.05 -11.01 -26.73
N ASN A 183 6.97 -11.83 -25.67
CA ASN A 183 5.80 -11.92 -24.79
C ASN A 183 5.85 -10.93 -23.63
N GLN A 184 7.01 -10.35 -23.29
CA GLN A 184 7.13 -9.46 -22.13
C GLN A 184 6.34 -8.16 -22.29
N LYS A 185 6.42 -7.52 -23.46
CA LYS A 185 5.70 -6.27 -23.72
C LYS A 185 4.17 -6.44 -23.56
N PRO A 186 3.49 -7.37 -24.25
CA PRO A 186 2.05 -7.55 -24.08
C PRO A 186 1.67 -8.03 -22.67
N ARG A 187 2.49 -8.88 -22.03
CA ARG A 187 2.26 -9.34 -20.65
C ARG A 187 2.31 -8.17 -19.65
N ARG A 188 3.38 -7.37 -19.67
CA ARG A 188 3.53 -6.21 -18.78
C ARG A 188 2.48 -5.14 -19.06
N ALA A 189 2.08 -4.95 -20.31
CA ALA A 189 0.95 -4.07 -20.65
C ALA A 189 -0.37 -4.54 -20.02
N ALA A 190 -0.66 -5.86 -20.05
CA ALA A 190 -1.85 -6.41 -19.41
C ALA A 190 -1.79 -6.31 -17.87
N MET A 191 -0.62 -6.55 -17.27
CA MET A 191 -0.41 -6.34 -15.83
C MET A 191 -0.62 -4.88 -15.43
N ALA A 192 -0.07 -3.93 -16.20
CA ALA A 192 -0.25 -2.50 -15.98
C ALA A 192 -1.74 -2.10 -16.03
N LYS A 193 -2.50 -2.61 -17.01
CA LYS A 193 -3.95 -2.41 -17.07
C LYS A 193 -4.67 -2.98 -15.84
N ALA A 194 -4.30 -4.18 -15.40
CA ALA A 194 -4.90 -4.78 -14.21
C ALA A 194 -4.63 -3.97 -12.94
N ARG A 195 -3.37 -3.53 -12.72
CA ARG A 195 -2.99 -2.64 -11.61
C ARG A 195 -3.77 -1.33 -11.67
N ASN A 196 -3.83 -0.68 -12.83
CA ASN A 196 -4.58 0.57 -13.00
C ASN A 196 -6.08 0.39 -12.72
N SER A 197 -6.72 -0.63 -13.29
CA SER A 197 -8.14 -0.90 -13.03
C SER A 197 -8.42 -1.13 -11.54
N LEU A 198 -7.52 -1.84 -10.86
CA LEU A 198 -7.61 -2.06 -9.43
C LEU A 198 -7.47 -0.75 -8.64
N LEU A 199 -6.40 0.01 -8.90
CA LEU A 199 -6.12 1.29 -8.24
C LEU A 199 -7.28 2.27 -8.39
N PHE A 200 -7.68 2.58 -9.63
CA PHE A 200 -8.68 3.61 -9.91
C PHE A 200 -10.08 3.27 -9.37
N THR A 201 -10.39 1.99 -9.20
CA THR A 201 -11.70 1.55 -8.69
C THR A 201 -11.75 1.49 -7.16
N THR A 202 -10.59 1.38 -6.49
CA THR A 202 -10.54 1.12 -5.04
C THR A 202 -9.93 2.24 -4.22
N MET A 203 -9.11 3.11 -4.81
CA MET A 203 -8.52 4.24 -4.10
C MET A 203 -9.60 5.27 -3.75
N GLY A 204 -9.76 5.53 -2.45
CA GLY A 204 -10.73 6.48 -1.93
C GLY A 204 -10.12 7.84 -1.59
N PRO A 205 -10.97 8.82 -1.26
CA PRO A 205 -10.52 10.14 -0.81
C PRO A 205 -9.81 10.09 0.56
N THR A 206 -10.02 9.04 1.35
CA THR A 206 -9.42 8.86 2.68
C THR A 206 -8.13 8.02 2.68
N THR A 207 -7.74 7.42 1.55
CA THR A 207 -6.58 6.53 1.45
C THR A 207 -5.28 7.31 1.65
N SER A 208 -4.52 7.07 2.73
CA SER A 208 -3.23 7.75 2.95
C SER A 208 -2.08 7.04 2.24
N TRP A 209 -2.12 5.71 2.23
CA TRP A 209 -1.08 4.84 1.69
C TRP A 209 -1.66 3.79 0.76
N VAL A 210 -0.92 3.47 -0.30
CA VAL A 210 -1.18 2.32 -1.17
C VAL A 210 0.01 1.37 -1.05
N LEU A 211 -0.25 0.14 -0.63
CA LEU A 211 0.74 -0.94 -0.63
C LEU A 211 0.43 -1.87 -1.79
N TRP A 212 1.26 -1.83 -2.83
CA TRP A 212 1.26 -2.88 -3.85
C TRP A 212 1.93 -4.10 -3.27
N LEU A 213 1.25 -5.24 -3.31
CA LEU A 213 1.76 -6.50 -2.80
C LEU A 213 1.29 -7.63 -3.72
N ASP A 214 2.23 -8.24 -4.43
CA ASP A 214 1.94 -9.38 -5.30
C ASP A 214 1.55 -10.61 -4.46
N ALA A 215 0.66 -11.44 -5.01
CA ALA A 215 0.01 -12.54 -4.27
C ALA A 215 0.95 -13.69 -3.87
N ASP A 216 2.14 -13.73 -4.48
CA ASP A 216 3.19 -14.71 -4.29
C ASP A 216 4.26 -14.24 -3.29
N ILE A 217 4.09 -13.07 -2.66
CA ILE A 217 4.89 -12.66 -1.51
C ILE A 217 4.35 -13.32 -0.23
N VAL A 218 5.01 -14.39 0.19
CA VAL A 218 4.53 -15.32 1.23
C VAL A 218 5.25 -15.19 2.58
N GLU A 219 6.20 -14.26 2.70
CA GLU A 219 6.85 -13.97 3.97
C GLU A 219 7.32 -12.50 3.99
N PHE A 220 6.89 -11.76 5.01
CA PHE A 220 7.35 -10.40 5.29
C PHE A 220 7.16 -10.07 6.78
N PRO A 221 7.93 -9.12 7.35
CA PRO A 221 7.74 -8.75 8.75
C PRO A 221 6.33 -8.20 9.03
N PRO A 222 5.69 -8.57 10.15
CA PRO A 222 4.38 -8.04 10.55
C PRO A 222 4.31 -6.50 10.64
N THR A 223 5.45 -5.84 10.80
CA THR A 223 5.61 -4.40 10.94
C THR A 223 5.91 -3.69 9.62
N MET A 224 5.90 -4.41 8.48
CA MET A 224 6.35 -3.87 7.19
C MET A 224 5.74 -2.54 6.80
N ILE A 225 4.45 -2.31 7.03
CA ILE A 225 3.83 -1.03 6.69
C ILE A 225 4.47 0.11 7.51
N GLN A 226 4.65 -0.10 8.81
CA GLN A 226 5.26 0.88 9.71
C GLN A 226 6.74 1.07 9.40
N ASP A 227 7.47 -0.02 9.18
CA ASP A 227 8.91 0.00 8.90
C ASP A 227 9.20 0.79 7.61
N LEU A 228 8.38 0.59 6.56
CA LEU A 228 8.49 1.33 5.31
C LEU A 228 8.04 2.79 5.44
N ALA A 229 6.92 3.05 6.12
CA ALA A 229 6.41 4.41 6.31
C ALA A 229 7.37 5.29 7.13
N ALA A 230 8.13 4.71 8.06
CA ALA A 230 9.08 5.42 8.91
C ALA A 230 10.17 6.19 8.12
N TYR A 231 10.46 5.78 6.88
CA TYR A 231 11.41 6.48 5.99
C TYR A 231 10.88 7.80 5.43
N ASP A 232 9.57 8.03 5.51
CA ASP A 232 8.90 9.29 5.13
C ASP A 232 9.23 9.74 3.70
N VAL A 233 9.21 8.78 2.76
CA VAL A 233 9.46 9.00 1.33
C VAL A 233 8.22 8.65 0.51
N PRO A 234 8.05 9.22 -0.69
CA PRO A 234 6.81 9.06 -1.46
C PRO A 234 6.63 7.66 -2.03
N ILE A 235 7.72 6.98 -2.42
CA ILE A 235 7.70 5.62 -2.95
C ILE A 235 8.87 4.84 -2.32
N ILE A 236 8.60 3.66 -1.76
CA ILE A 236 9.63 2.81 -1.15
C ILE A 236 9.41 1.32 -1.39
N ALA A 237 10.45 0.64 -1.85
CA ALA A 237 10.45 -0.80 -2.12
C ALA A 237 11.38 -1.57 -1.16
N PRO A 238 10.91 -2.60 -0.44
CA PRO A 238 11.80 -3.59 0.17
C PRO A 238 12.47 -4.47 -0.91
N ASN A 239 13.51 -5.19 -0.53
CA ASN A 239 14.20 -6.11 -1.42
C ASN A 239 13.53 -7.48 -1.44
N CYS A 240 13.13 -7.95 -2.62
CA CYS A 240 12.42 -9.22 -2.77
C CYS A 240 13.38 -10.36 -3.09
N PHE A 241 13.43 -11.33 -2.18
CA PHE A 241 14.24 -12.54 -2.26
C PHE A 241 13.33 -13.78 -2.36
N GLN A 242 13.94 -14.94 -2.57
CA GLN A 242 13.25 -16.22 -2.55
C GLN A 242 14.07 -17.20 -1.72
N ARG A 243 13.42 -17.94 -0.83
CA ARG A 243 14.04 -19.04 -0.08
C ARG A 243 14.05 -20.29 -0.94
N PHE A 244 15.14 -21.05 -0.94
CA PHE A 244 15.23 -22.31 -1.67
C PHE A 244 16.14 -23.29 -0.94
N TYR A 245 16.03 -24.59 -1.25
CA TYR A 245 16.98 -25.59 -0.78
C TYR A 245 18.13 -25.68 -1.78
N ASN A 246 19.34 -25.35 -1.35
CA ASN A 246 20.54 -25.40 -2.17
C ASN A 246 21.10 -26.83 -2.17
N GLU A 247 20.97 -27.52 -3.29
CA GLU A 247 21.37 -28.92 -3.45
C GLU A 247 22.89 -29.14 -3.38
N ASP A 248 23.69 -28.13 -3.71
CA ASP A 248 25.16 -28.20 -3.67
C ASP A 248 25.67 -28.09 -2.23
N THR A 249 25.08 -27.21 -1.43
CA THR A 249 25.47 -26.99 -0.04
C THR A 249 24.64 -27.79 0.97
N LYS A 250 23.58 -28.47 0.49
CA LYS A 250 22.59 -29.23 1.29
C LYS A 250 21.94 -28.41 2.41
N LYS A 251 21.71 -27.12 2.18
CA LYS A 251 21.16 -26.18 3.18
C LYS A 251 20.10 -25.28 2.57
N ASN A 252 19.20 -24.77 3.42
CA ASN A 252 18.30 -23.68 3.04
C ASN A 252 19.12 -22.41 2.79
N ASP A 253 18.82 -21.73 1.69
CA ASP A 253 19.53 -20.56 1.22
C ASP A 253 18.53 -19.54 0.64
N ILE A 254 19.02 -18.34 0.29
CA ILE A 254 18.22 -17.26 -0.29
C ILE A 254 18.84 -16.76 -1.59
N ARG A 255 17.99 -16.36 -2.55
CA ARG A 255 18.43 -15.74 -3.80
C ARG A 255 17.60 -14.50 -4.11
N GLY A 256 18.22 -13.50 -4.74
CA GLY A 256 17.48 -12.34 -5.24
C GLY A 256 16.44 -12.74 -6.27
N TYR A 257 15.23 -12.22 -6.15
CA TYR A 257 14.10 -12.57 -7.01
C TYR A 257 13.69 -11.39 -7.92
N ASP A 258 13.39 -10.23 -7.34
CA ASP A 258 12.92 -9.08 -8.12
C ASP A 258 14.07 -8.21 -8.61
N PHE A 259 14.31 -8.24 -9.92
CA PHE A 259 15.34 -7.43 -10.59
C PHE A 259 14.80 -6.12 -11.18
N ASN A 260 13.52 -5.76 -10.95
CA ASN A 260 12.93 -4.51 -11.44
C ASN A 260 13.19 -3.31 -10.52
N ASN A 261 13.79 -3.54 -9.35
CA ASN A 261 14.29 -2.48 -8.48
C ASN A 261 15.74 -2.14 -8.85
N TRP A 262 15.96 -0.98 -9.47
CA TRP A 262 17.28 -0.62 -9.98
C TRP A 262 17.56 0.89 -10.02
N ILE A 263 18.85 1.20 -10.09
CA ILE A 263 19.40 2.53 -10.39
C ILE A 263 19.82 2.53 -11.87
N ASP A 264 19.42 3.57 -12.60
CA ASP A 264 19.68 3.67 -14.04
C ASP A 264 21.17 3.81 -14.33
N SER A 265 21.55 3.57 -15.59
CA SER A 265 22.95 3.66 -16.02
C SER A 265 23.11 4.53 -17.28
N PRO A 266 24.29 5.15 -17.48
CA PRO A 266 24.60 5.83 -18.73
C PRO A 266 24.46 4.91 -19.95
N THR A 267 24.75 3.61 -19.79
CA THR A 267 24.63 2.62 -20.87
C THR A 267 23.18 2.38 -21.25
N ALA A 268 22.27 2.23 -20.27
CA ALA A 268 20.84 2.07 -20.52
C ALA A 268 20.24 3.32 -21.18
N GLN A 269 20.66 4.51 -20.77
CA GLN A 269 20.25 5.78 -21.40
C GLN A 269 20.73 5.89 -22.85
N ALA A 270 21.98 5.49 -23.12
CA ALA A 270 22.53 5.47 -24.47
C ALA A 270 21.85 4.43 -25.37
N LEU A 271 21.44 3.28 -24.82
CA LEU A 271 20.63 2.29 -25.52
C LEU A 271 19.24 2.85 -25.85
N GLY A 272 18.53 3.38 -24.85
CA GLY A 272 17.20 3.99 -25.04
C GLY A 272 17.20 5.09 -26.09
N SER A 273 18.24 5.94 -26.13
CA SER A 273 18.36 7.02 -27.11
C SER A 273 18.46 6.55 -28.58
N LYS A 274 18.79 5.27 -28.81
CA LYS A 274 18.89 4.65 -30.14
C LYS A 274 17.66 3.84 -30.51
N MET A 275 16.72 3.67 -29.58
CA MET A 275 15.55 2.82 -29.73
C MET A 275 14.39 3.57 -30.40
N GLY A 276 13.50 2.83 -31.05
CA GLY A 276 12.25 3.36 -31.56
C GLY A 276 11.33 3.80 -30.42
N LYS A 277 10.36 4.67 -30.74
CA LYS A 277 9.43 5.24 -29.75
C LYS A 277 8.64 4.18 -28.99
N ASP A 278 8.37 3.05 -29.64
CA ASP A 278 7.57 1.96 -29.07
C ASP A 278 8.41 0.83 -28.46
N ASP A 279 9.73 0.93 -28.50
CA ASP A 279 10.60 -0.10 -27.96
C ASP A 279 10.73 0.06 -26.43
N ILE A 280 10.93 -1.06 -25.73
CA ILE A 280 11.07 -1.10 -24.28
C ILE A 280 12.38 -1.76 -23.88
N LEU A 281 12.99 -1.24 -22.81
CA LEU A 281 14.11 -1.86 -22.12
C LEU A 281 13.56 -2.87 -21.12
N LEU A 282 14.19 -4.04 -21.06
CA LEU A 282 13.82 -5.11 -20.13
C LEU A 282 15.08 -5.65 -19.46
N GLU A 283 15.04 -5.72 -18.13
CA GLU A 283 16.12 -6.29 -17.34
C GLU A 283 16.14 -7.83 -17.40
N GLY A 284 17.33 -8.42 -17.22
CA GLY A 284 17.52 -9.87 -17.15
C GLY A 284 17.70 -10.58 -18.50
N TYR A 285 17.74 -9.85 -19.61
CA TYR A 285 17.99 -10.43 -20.93
C TYR A 285 19.44 -10.25 -21.36
N GLY A 286 20.16 -11.37 -21.55
CA GLY A 286 21.57 -11.34 -21.96
C GLY A 286 21.84 -10.64 -23.30
N SER A 287 20.83 -10.51 -24.16
CA SER A 287 20.91 -9.75 -25.42
C SER A 287 20.89 -8.22 -25.23
N MET A 288 20.56 -7.73 -24.02
CA MET A 288 20.45 -6.31 -23.70
C MET A 288 21.16 -6.01 -22.37
N ALA A 289 22.46 -5.77 -22.43
CA ALA A 289 23.25 -5.40 -21.27
C ALA A 289 22.99 -3.93 -20.89
N THR A 290 22.01 -3.70 -20.00
CA THR A 290 21.63 -2.36 -19.52
C THR A 290 22.62 -1.80 -18.51
N TYR A 291 23.40 -2.65 -17.82
CA TYR A 291 24.31 -2.27 -16.73
C TYR A 291 23.65 -1.44 -15.61
N ARG A 292 22.34 -1.60 -15.43
CA ARG A 292 21.65 -1.00 -14.30
C ARG A 292 22.08 -1.65 -13.00
N SER A 293 22.19 -0.86 -11.94
CA SER A 293 22.56 -1.39 -10.64
C SER A 293 21.32 -1.99 -9.98
N LEU A 294 21.26 -3.31 -9.91
CA LEU A 294 20.10 -4.05 -9.40
C LEU A 294 20.12 -4.12 -7.87
N MET A 295 19.06 -3.67 -7.21
CA MET A 295 18.96 -3.67 -5.75
C MET A 295 19.05 -5.08 -5.16
N ALA A 296 18.55 -6.10 -5.86
CA ALA A 296 18.67 -7.51 -5.47
C ALA A 296 20.14 -7.99 -5.37
N LYS A 297 21.10 -7.29 -6.00
CA LYS A 297 22.54 -7.58 -5.93
C LYS A 297 23.28 -6.73 -4.89
N MET A 298 22.58 -5.82 -4.22
CA MET A 298 23.14 -4.92 -3.20
C MET A 298 22.92 -5.42 -1.77
N TYR A 299 22.21 -6.55 -1.59
CA TYR A 299 22.01 -7.14 -0.28
C TYR A 299 23.34 -7.60 0.33
N ASP A 300 23.62 -7.06 1.51
CA ASP A 300 24.73 -7.45 2.37
C ASP A 300 24.19 -7.61 3.81
N PRO A 301 24.27 -8.81 4.42
CA PRO A 301 23.79 -9.04 5.78
C PRO A 301 24.62 -8.33 6.86
N SER A 302 25.82 -7.82 6.53
CA SER A 302 26.70 -7.11 7.45
C SER A 302 26.55 -5.59 7.38
N ALA A 303 25.83 -5.08 6.38
CA ALA A 303 25.59 -3.66 6.19
C ALA A 303 24.46 -3.13 7.10
N ASP A 304 24.30 -1.81 7.13
CA ASP A 304 23.24 -1.14 7.89
C ASP A 304 21.84 -1.58 7.38
N PRO A 305 21.01 -2.23 8.23
CA PRO A 305 19.64 -2.60 7.86
C PRO A 305 18.75 -1.40 7.49
N GLY A 306 19.12 -0.20 7.96
CA GLY A 306 18.46 1.06 7.69
C GLY A 306 18.86 1.74 6.38
N ALA A 307 19.81 1.17 5.62
CA ALA A 307 20.32 1.83 4.42
C ALA A 307 19.22 1.98 3.36
N LYS A 308 19.07 3.21 2.87
CA LYS A 308 18.12 3.58 1.82
C LYS A 308 18.88 4.07 0.60
N ILE A 309 18.50 3.59 -0.57
CA ILE A 309 19.03 4.03 -1.86
C ILE A 309 17.93 4.70 -2.69
N LYS A 310 18.31 5.65 -3.55
CA LYS A 310 17.40 6.17 -4.57
C LYS A 310 17.30 5.17 -5.72
N LEU A 311 16.10 4.98 -6.26
CA LEU A 311 15.82 4.09 -7.38
C LEU A 311 15.26 4.89 -8.56
N ASP A 312 15.58 4.43 -9.77
CA ASP A 312 15.03 4.96 -11.02
C ASP A 312 13.95 4.02 -11.60
N GLY A 313 14.00 2.74 -11.25
CA GLY A 313 12.98 1.73 -11.53
C GLY A 313 12.60 0.97 -10.26
N VAL A 314 11.33 0.62 -10.14
CA VAL A 314 10.79 -0.18 -9.04
C VAL A 314 10.02 -1.37 -9.59
N GLY A 315 9.97 -2.47 -8.83
CA GLY A 315 9.14 -3.62 -9.10
C GLY A 315 7.79 -3.57 -8.40
N GLY A 316 6.94 -4.56 -8.70
CA GLY A 316 5.59 -4.70 -8.16
C GLY A 316 5.45 -5.69 -7.01
N ALA A 317 6.53 -6.43 -6.66
CA ALA A 317 6.52 -7.48 -5.66
C ALA A 317 5.97 -6.98 -4.30
N ALA A 318 6.61 -5.94 -3.76
CA ALA A 318 6.12 -5.16 -2.64
C ALA A 318 6.58 -3.71 -2.82
N LEU A 319 5.66 -2.76 -2.71
CA LEU A 319 5.93 -1.34 -2.93
C LEU A 319 4.94 -0.47 -2.16
N LEU A 320 5.43 0.31 -1.19
CA LEU A 320 4.63 1.26 -0.45
C LEU A 320 4.70 2.64 -1.13
N VAL A 321 3.53 3.24 -1.38
CA VAL A 321 3.38 4.50 -2.10
C VAL A 321 2.47 5.43 -1.29
N LYS A 322 2.90 6.68 -1.07
CA LYS A 322 2.02 7.74 -0.56
C LYS A 322 0.90 7.96 -1.56
N ALA A 323 -0.36 7.92 -1.12
CA ALA A 323 -1.50 7.94 -2.05
C ALA A 323 -1.59 9.21 -2.91
N GLU A 324 -1.00 10.33 -2.45
CA GLU A 324 -0.88 11.57 -3.23
C GLU A 324 -0.14 11.38 -4.55
N VAL A 325 0.87 10.49 -4.59
CA VAL A 325 1.63 10.16 -5.81
C VAL A 325 0.69 9.65 -6.92
N HIS A 326 -0.24 8.78 -6.54
CA HIS A 326 -1.27 8.27 -7.45
C HIS A 326 -2.34 9.33 -7.78
N ARG A 327 -2.69 10.20 -6.83
CA ARG A 327 -3.64 11.31 -7.07
C ARG A 327 -3.11 12.37 -8.02
N ASP A 328 -1.80 12.60 -8.02
CA ASP A 328 -1.11 13.47 -8.97
C ASP A 328 -1.02 12.86 -10.38
N GLY A 329 -1.46 11.61 -10.54
CA GLY A 329 -1.60 10.95 -11.83
C GLY A 329 -0.54 9.90 -12.14
N ALA A 330 0.39 9.61 -11.21
CA ALA A 330 1.32 8.51 -11.41
C ALA A 330 0.55 7.17 -11.44
N MET A 331 0.68 6.45 -12.54
CA MET A 331 0.01 5.17 -12.78
C MET A 331 0.98 4.21 -13.49
N PHE A 332 0.55 2.97 -13.73
CA PHE A 332 1.34 1.98 -14.45
C PHE A 332 1.10 2.11 -15.96
N PRO A 333 2.00 2.70 -16.76
CA PRO A 333 1.74 2.89 -18.18
C PRO A 333 1.63 1.52 -18.88
N PRO A 334 0.50 1.23 -19.55
CA PRO A 334 0.33 0.00 -20.34
C PRO A 334 0.93 0.12 -21.75
N PHE A 335 1.75 1.14 -21.97
CA PHE A 335 2.40 1.50 -23.21
C PHE A 335 3.85 1.95 -22.91
N PRO A 336 4.74 1.94 -23.91
CA PRO A 336 6.10 2.45 -23.75
C PRO A 336 6.12 3.89 -23.26
N PHE A 337 6.76 4.14 -22.12
CA PHE A 337 6.91 5.45 -21.50
C PHE A 337 8.39 5.65 -21.16
N TYR A 338 9.11 6.46 -21.94
CA TYR A 338 10.58 6.57 -21.87
C TYR A 338 11.27 5.20 -21.99
N HIS A 339 10.78 4.34 -22.89
CA HIS A 339 11.22 2.95 -23.07
C HIS A 339 11.02 2.04 -21.84
N LEU A 340 10.18 2.45 -20.89
CA LEU A 340 9.78 1.65 -19.74
C LEU A 340 8.28 1.32 -19.83
N ILE A 341 7.82 0.37 -19.04
CA ILE A 341 6.42 -0.05 -19.00
C ILE A 341 6.07 -0.48 -17.57
N GLU A 342 4.78 -0.49 -17.24
CA GLU A 342 4.28 -1.04 -15.97
C GLU A 342 4.95 -0.37 -14.73
N THR A 343 5.59 -1.11 -13.84
CA THR A 343 6.14 -0.61 -12.56
C THR A 343 7.37 0.28 -12.75
N GLU A 344 8.25 -0.06 -13.68
CA GLU A 344 9.39 0.78 -14.05
C GLU A 344 8.92 2.08 -14.71
N GLY A 345 7.89 1.99 -15.56
CA GLY A 345 7.25 3.16 -16.16
C GLY A 345 6.55 4.05 -15.12
N PHE A 346 5.97 3.45 -14.08
CA PHE A 346 5.40 4.16 -12.93
C PHE A 346 6.46 4.97 -12.18
N ALA A 347 7.62 4.38 -11.84
CA ALA A 347 8.71 5.11 -11.18
C ALA A 347 9.17 6.31 -12.02
N LYS A 348 9.28 6.12 -13.34
CA LYS A 348 9.60 7.23 -14.25
C LYS A 348 8.52 8.30 -14.27
N MET A 349 7.25 7.91 -14.26
CA MET A 349 6.11 8.84 -14.28
C MET A 349 6.07 9.67 -12.99
N ALA A 350 6.24 9.02 -11.83
CA ALA A 350 6.37 9.67 -10.55
C ALA A 350 7.53 10.69 -10.55
N SER A 351 8.71 10.31 -11.08
CA SER A 351 9.83 11.23 -11.24
C SER A 351 9.50 12.44 -12.13
N ARG A 352 8.71 12.27 -13.20
CA ARG A 352 8.24 13.39 -14.04
C ARG A 352 7.24 14.30 -13.32
N LEU A 353 6.57 13.81 -12.28
CA LEU A 353 5.70 14.55 -11.37
C LEU A 353 6.45 15.10 -10.15
N ASN A 354 7.79 15.00 -10.11
CA ASN A 354 8.67 15.43 -9.02
C ASN A 354 8.59 14.57 -7.74
N TRP A 355 8.13 13.32 -7.87
CA TRP A 355 8.18 12.31 -6.81
C TRP A 355 9.38 11.37 -7.01
N GLU A 356 10.08 11.03 -5.93
CA GLU A 356 11.30 10.21 -5.99
C GLU A 356 11.09 8.80 -5.44
N SER A 357 11.62 7.79 -6.12
CA SER A 357 11.56 6.40 -5.66
C SER A 357 12.78 6.01 -4.83
N TYR A 358 12.56 5.19 -3.81
CA TYR A 358 13.59 4.68 -2.93
C TYR A 358 13.47 3.18 -2.72
N GLY A 359 14.57 2.56 -2.31
CA GLY A 359 14.64 1.14 -2.03
C GLY A 359 15.45 0.84 -0.76
N LEU A 360 15.15 -0.29 -0.13
CA LEU A 360 15.82 -0.79 1.07
C LEU A 360 16.55 -2.10 0.75
N PRO A 361 17.85 -2.07 0.42
CA PRO A 361 18.58 -3.26 -0.03
C PRO A 361 18.65 -4.38 1.00
N HIS A 362 18.55 -4.06 2.29
CA HIS A 362 18.72 -4.98 3.41
C HIS A 362 17.42 -5.36 4.11
N TYR A 363 16.30 -4.73 3.75
CA TYR A 363 14.98 -5.09 4.24
C TYR A 363 14.35 -6.14 3.31
N LEU A 364 14.29 -7.39 3.76
CA LEU A 364 13.88 -8.51 2.91
C LEU A 364 12.40 -8.86 3.04
N VAL A 365 11.78 -9.15 1.91
CA VAL A 365 10.52 -9.89 1.78
C VAL A 365 10.76 -11.11 0.89
N TYR A 366 9.94 -12.16 1.03
CA TYR A 366 10.16 -13.40 0.29
C TYR A 366 8.99 -13.80 -0.61
N HIS A 367 9.33 -14.00 -1.86
CA HIS A 367 8.50 -14.64 -2.87
C HIS A 367 8.43 -16.16 -2.64
N TYR A 368 7.30 -16.77 -3.00
CA TYR A 368 7.05 -18.21 -2.97
C TYR A 368 8.08 -18.97 -3.81
N ASN A 369 8.56 -20.11 -3.35
CA ASN A 369 9.43 -20.97 -4.16
C ASN A 369 8.57 -21.86 -5.06
N GLU A 370 8.52 -21.55 -6.37
CA GLU A 370 7.71 -22.29 -7.36
C GLU A 370 8.08 -23.77 -7.47
#